data_AF-A0AAP2VJ52-F1
#
_entry.id   AF-A0AAP2VJ52-F1
#
_cell.length_a   1.000
_cell.length_b   1.000
_cell.length_c   1.000
_cell.angle_alpha   90.00
_cell.angle_beta   90.00
_cell.angle_gamma   90.00
#
_symmetry.space_group_name_H-M   'P 1'
#
loop_
_entity.id
_entity.type
_entity.pdbx_description
1 polymer ?
#
loop_
_entity_poly.entity_id
_entity_poly.type
_entity_poly.pdbx_seq_one_letter_code
_entity_poly.pdbx_strand_id
1 'polypeptide(L)'
;MVKYLWVFFFFVFCVSCGEQEDIVENEEPLLPSAGTPWDYQFEKILPFLKDTAGFDKESFCKEGTWLAYVKNEKLWMGLFGNDFTGLIGEWNSSFELPKETKGLKICHIVKVNTGYIFFVHVYNTREVSQTSGITSFLLYLIDGSIELIHHFKDDFDKASVFDFRWETYGDKLLFTFYDNPGGKQYGYLYFNGGVKASQATVVKDKNSYFFTGLKDKKLKIYVCDEESGITDSWSGDTSIDLNLTIHEGYGGYKTYEVDLVRLEDILTMRWGYVANLAFLSRNQEIKKDVLILNDQNGINRYEETDSDPYSDIRFYKWYDESILFYNTYTDSCLVVSSTGKDIKEFYSSRLYEKLASVNYESISYEEAIFLSRDWDLSRFDLSRSESKWISPIRILKENMQRNAQLTVSIENKSGNLWEYKCDILYYEGNKKQVRFSVDIETGEVFP
;
A
#
# COMPACT_ATOMS: atom_id res chain seq x y z
N MET A 1 -16.44 43.43 45.82
CA MET A 1 -15.13 43.97 45.43
C MET A 1 -14.88 43.49 43.99
N VAL A 2 -15.06 44.41 43.02
CA VAL A 2 -14.77 44.39 41.56
C VAL A 2 -14.93 43.05 40.80
N LYS A 3 -16.05 42.77 40.10
CA LYS A 3 -16.58 43.18 38.76
C LYS A 3 -16.03 42.39 37.54
N TYR A 4 -17.00 41.92 36.75
CA TYR A 4 -16.98 41.11 35.53
C TYR A 4 -16.35 41.73 34.26
N LEU A 5 -16.12 40.84 33.29
CA LEU A 5 -16.41 40.94 31.83
C LEU A 5 -15.37 41.53 30.85
N TRP A 6 -14.99 40.66 29.91
CA TRP A 6 -14.88 40.83 28.44
C TRP A 6 -14.26 42.11 27.84
N VAL A 7 -13.25 41.83 26.99
CA VAL A 7 -13.08 42.33 25.60
C VAL A 7 -12.26 43.61 25.31
N PHE A 8 -11.43 43.44 24.28
CA PHE A 8 -10.73 44.40 23.39
C PHE A 8 -9.73 45.38 24.01
N PHE A 9 -8.52 45.45 23.44
CA PHE A 9 -7.86 46.70 22.97
C PHE A 9 -6.62 46.29 22.15
N PHE A 10 -6.65 46.41 20.82
CA PHE A 10 -6.26 47.59 20.01
C PHE A 10 -4.78 47.96 20.12
N PHE A 11 -4.11 47.83 18.96
CA PHE A 11 -2.81 48.36 18.56
C PHE A 11 -2.55 49.80 19.03
N VAL A 12 -1.35 50.07 19.54
CA VAL A 12 -0.56 51.27 19.19
C VAL A 12 0.93 50.88 19.11
N PHE A 13 1.52 51.25 17.98
CA PHE A 13 2.94 51.18 17.63
C PHE A 13 3.84 51.99 18.57
N CYS A 14 5.00 51.42 18.92
CA CYS A 14 6.23 52.18 19.11
C CYS A 14 7.35 51.51 18.32
N VAL A 15 7.88 52.28 17.37
CA VAL A 15 9.00 51.99 16.48
C VAL A 15 10.30 51.92 17.28
N SER A 16 11.11 50.90 17.01
CA SER A 16 12.55 50.91 17.27
C SER A 16 13.23 50.11 16.18
N CYS A 17 13.99 50.80 15.34
CA CYS A 17 14.80 50.24 14.25
C CYS A 17 15.76 49.16 14.75
N GLY A 18 15.81 48.06 14.02
CA GLY A 18 16.84 47.02 14.05
C GLY A 18 16.61 46.16 12.82
N GLU A 19 17.63 46.01 12.00
CA GLU A 19 17.63 45.50 10.62
C GLU A 19 16.76 44.25 10.41
N GLN A 20 15.90 44.34 9.39
CA GLN A 20 15.05 43.26 8.92
C GLN A 20 15.89 42.40 7.97
N GLU A 21 16.25 41.19 8.40
CA GLU A 21 16.61 40.11 7.47
C GLU A 21 15.36 39.80 6.65
N ASP A 22 15.43 40.07 5.35
CA ASP A 22 14.36 39.79 4.42
C ASP A 22 14.04 38.29 4.43
N ILE A 23 12.79 37.98 4.74
CA ILE A 23 12.17 36.68 4.48
C ILE A 23 12.18 36.52 2.97
N VAL A 24 13.07 35.68 2.45
CA VAL A 24 13.03 35.24 1.06
C VAL A 24 11.77 34.39 0.90
N GLU A 25 10.72 34.98 0.33
CA GLU A 25 9.64 34.21 -0.27
C GLU A 25 10.26 33.24 -1.28
N ASN A 26 10.05 31.94 -1.06
CA ASN A 26 10.34 30.94 -2.08
C ASN A 26 9.40 31.21 -3.26
N GLU A 27 9.90 31.95 -4.25
CA GLU A 27 9.28 32.03 -5.57
C GLU A 27 9.17 30.59 -6.11
N GLU A 28 7.94 30.14 -6.39
CA GLU A 28 7.73 29.00 -7.28
C GLU A 28 8.52 29.25 -8.58
N PRO A 29 9.18 28.24 -9.17
CA PRO A 29 9.91 28.44 -10.41
C PRO A 29 8.92 28.93 -11.47
N LEU A 30 9.05 30.20 -11.84
CA LEU A 30 8.29 30.81 -12.94
C LEU A 30 8.52 29.94 -14.18
N LEU A 31 7.44 29.32 -14.69
CA LEU A 31 7.43 28.83 -16.06
C LEU A 31 7.93 29.97 -16.96
N PRO A 32 8.82 29.70 -17.94
CA PRO A 32 9.32 30.74 -18.81
C PRO A 32 8.14 31.51 -19.41
N SER A 33 8.15 32.83 -19.24
CA SER A 33 7.12 33.69 -19.78
C SER A 33 6.97 33.41 -21.27
N ALA A 34 5.71 33.25 -21.71
CA ALA A 34 5.35 33.06 -23.11
C ALA A 34 5.93 34.22 -23.93
N GLY A 35 7.13 34.05 -24.49
CA GLY A 35 7.84 35.13 -25.15
C GLY A 35 9.36 35.05 -25.18
N THR A 36 10.03 34.19 -24.41
CA THR A 36 11.44 33.88 -24.70
C THR A 36 11.51 32.83 -25.80
N PRO A 37 12.07 33.13 -26.99
CA PRO A 37 12.21 32.13 -28.04
C PRO A 37 13.11 30.99 -27.53
N TRP A 38 12.70 29.74 -27.77
CA TRP A 38 13.49 28.55 -27.43
C TRP A 38 14.95 28.64 -27.91
N ASP A 39 15.19 29.32 -29.03
CA ASP A 39 16.51 29.63 -29.57
C ASP A 39 17.44 30.35 -28.58
N TYR A 40 16.93 31.29 -27.78
CA TYR A 40 17.74 32.06 -26.82
C TYR A 40 18.23 31.21 -25.63
N GLN A 41 17.43 30.23 -25.20
CA GLN A 41 17.85 29.29 -24.17
C GLN A 41 18.82 28.25 -24.75
N PHE A 42 18.59 27.81 -25.99
CA PHE A 42 19.48 26.89 -26.68
C PHE A 42 20.88 27.46 -26.88
N GLU A 43 20.99 28.73 -27.30
CA GLU A 43 22.28 29.41 -27.48
C GLU A 43 23.14 29.46 -26.22
N LYS A 44 22.51 29.53 -25.03
CA LYS A 44 23.22 29.49 -23.74
C LYS A 44 23.74 28.11 -23.38
N ILE A 45 23.17 27.06 -23.96
CA ILE A 45 23.48 25.66 -23.62
C ILE A 45 24.46 25.04 -24.62
N LEU A 46 24.47 25.54 -25.87
CA LEU A 46 25.40 25.15 -26.95
C LEU A 46 26.87 24.97 -26.51
N PRO A 47 27.47 25.86 -25.71
CA PRO A 47 28.88 25.73 -25.31
C PRO A 47 29.19 24.48 -24.47
N PHE A 48 28.16 23.87 -23.88
CA PHE A 48 28.31 22.75 -22.95
C PHE A 48 28.05 21.38 -23.60
N LEU A 49 27.57 21.36 -24.86
CA LEU A 49 27.37 20.14 -25.63
C LEU A 49 28.64 19.83 -26.43
N LYS A 50 29.19 18.61 -26.27
CA LYS A 50 30.44 18.21 -26.93
C LYS A 50 30.32 18.10 -28.46
N ASP A 51 29.12 17.86 -28.97
CA ASP A 51 28.81 17.75 -30.39
C ASP A 51 27.32 18.03 -30.64
N THR A 52 27.04 18.96 -31.54
CA THR A 52 25.70 19.43 -31.89
C THR A 52 25.17 18.86 -33.21
N ALA A 53 25.96 18.01 -33.90
CA ALA A 53 25.52 17.33 -35.10
C ALA A 53 24.31 16.44 -34.81
N GLY A 54 23.23 16.64 -35.57
CA GLY A 54 21.97 15.89 -35.40
C GLY A 54 21.15 16.29 -34.17
N PHE A 55 21.52 17.37 -33.47
CA PHE A 55 20.71 17.94 -32.39
C PHE A 55 19.43 18.58 -32.97
N ASP A 56 18.29 18.26 -32.38
CA ASP A 56 17.03 18.92 -32.68
C ASP A 56 16.83 20.13 -31.76
N LYS A 57 17.00 21.32 -32.34
CA LYS A 57 16.91 22.61 -31.65
C LYS A 57 15.54 22.89 -31.05
N GLU A 58 14.50 22.20 -31.52
CA GLU A 58 13.13 22.39 -31.05
C GLU A 58 12.78 21.44 -29.90
N SER A 59 13.61 20.42 -29.63
CA SER A 59 13.26 19.32 -28.72
C SER A 59 14.25 19.23 -27.56
N PHE A 60 14.20 20.20 -26.64
CA PHE A 60 14.99 20.18 -25.40
C PHE A 60 14.20 20.71 -24.20
N CYS A 61 14.60 20.30 -23.00
CA CYS A 61 14.03 20.75 -21.73
C CYS A 61 15.14 20.86 -20.68
N LYS A 62 15.15 21.96 -19.93
CA LYS A 62 16.02 22.15 -18.76
C LYS A 62 15.17 22.10 -17.48
N GLU A 63 15.62 21.32 -16.50
CA GLU A 63 15.02 21.23 -15.18
C GLU A 63 16.14 21.21 -14.12
N GLY A 64 16.28 22.28 -13.34
CA GLY A 64 17.40 22.44 -12.41
C GLY A 64 18.76 22.33 -13.12
N THR A 65 19.57 21.35 -12.73
CA THR A 65 20.88 21.01 -13.33
C THR A 65 20.81 20.00 -14.48
N TRP A 66 19.60 19.56 -14.85
CA TRP A 66 19.38 18.58 -15.90
C TRP A 66 18.98 19.21 -17.22
N LEU A 67 19.42 18.58 -18.31
CA LEU A 67 19.02 18.89 -19.67
C LEU A 67 18.60 17.61 -20.38
N ALA A 68 17.36 17.54 -20.87
CA ALA A 68 16.92 16.51 -21.82
C ALA A 68 16.89 17.11 -23.22
N TYR A 69 17.32 16.35 -24.24
CA TYR A 69 17.31 16.78 -25.64
C TYR A 69 17.24 15.62 -26.62
N VAL A 70 16.86 15.90 -27.85
CA VAL A 70 16.87 14.92 -28.93
C VAL A 70 18.10 15.12 -29.82
N LYS A 71 18.85 14.04 -30.05
CA LYS A 71 19.98 14.02 -30.98
C LYS A 71 20.02 12.70 -31.74
N ASN A 72 20.03 12.78 -33.07
CA ASN A 72 19.95 11.63 -33.99
C ASN A 72 18.75 10.71 -33.67
N GLU A 73 17.55 11.31 -33.51
CA GLU A 73 16.29 10.63 -33.15
C GLU A 73 16.29 9.94 -31.78
N LYS A 74 17.38 10.04 -31.01
CA LYS A 74 17.50 9.46 -29.66
C LYS A 74 17.31 10.51 -28.59
N LEU A 75 16.81 10.08 -27.43
CA LEU A 75 16.78 10.89 -26.22
C LEU A 75 18.18 10.93 -25.59
N TRP A 76 18.60 12.13 -25.22
CA TRP A 76 19.82 12.37 -24.47
C TRP A 76 19.50 13.15 -23.20
N MET A 77 20.26 12.87 -22.15
CA MET A 77 20.14 13.55 -20.87
C MET A 77 21.52 13.94 -20.38
N GLY A 78 21.69 15.20 -19.97
CA GLY A 78 22.93 15.73 -19.40
C GLY A 78 22.70 16.25 -17.99
N LEU A 79 23.61 15.90 -17.08
CA LEU A 79 23.70 16.48 -15.74
C LEU A 79 24.86 17.47 -15.72
N PHE A 80 24.59 18.69 -15.25
CA PHE A 80 25.57 19.77 -15.17
C PHE A 80 25.83 20.19 -13.73
N GLY A 81 26.96 20.87 -13.50
CA GLY A 81 27.20 21.58 -12.25
C GLY A 81 26.20 22.72 -12.03
N ASN A 82 26.22 23.29 -10.82
CA ASN A 82 25.44 24.49 -10.51
C ASN A 82 25.70 25.58 -11.56
N ASP A 83 24.66 26.33 -11.93
CA ASP A 83 24.71 27.34 -12.98
C ASP A 83 25.18 26.82 -14.36
N PHE A 84 25.00 25.52 -14.63
CA PHE A 84 25.46 24.84 -15.84
C PHE A 84 26.98 24.87 -16.05
N THR A 85 27.75 25.01 -14.96
CA THR A 85 29.21 25.05 -15.01
C THR A 85 29.81 23.65 -15.18
N GLY A 86 29.84 23.19 -16.43
CA GLY A 86 30.50 21.94 -16.82
C GLY A 86 29.59 20.70 -16.77
N LEU A 87 29.84 19.80 -17.73
CA LEU A 87 29.12 18.53 -17.87
C LEU A 87 29.64 17.50 -16.86
N ILE A 88 28.77 17.05 -15.95
CA ILE A 88 29.07 16.02 -14.96
C ILE A 88 28.87 14.63 -15.57
N GLY A 89 27.78 14.44 -16.32
CA GLY A 89 27.45 13.17 -16.96
C GLY A 89 26.49 13.37 -18.12
N GLU A 90 26.55 12.45 -19.09
CA GLU A 90 25.72 12.45 -20.28
C GLU A 90 25.31 11.01 -20.59
N TRP A 91 24.02 10.81 -20.86
CA TRP A 91 23.40 9.51 -21.14
C TRP A 91 22.59 9.63 -22.43
N ASN A 92 22.49 8.54 -23.19
CA ASN A 92 21.59 8.45 -24.34
C ASN A 92 20.75 7.17 -24.31
N SER A 93 19.61 7.22 -24.96
CA SER A 93 18.71 6.09 -25.09
C SER A 93 19.20 5.06 -26.12
N SER A 94 18.96 3.79 -25.81
CA SER A 94 19.07 2.71 -26.79
C SER A 94 17.91 2.72 -27.81
N PHE A 95 16.79 3.35 -27.46
CA PHE A 95 15.59 3.50 -28.28
C PHE A 95 15.54 4.86 -29.00
N GLU A 96 14.78 4.92 -30.08
CA GLU A 96 14.45 6.14 -30.82
C GLU A 96 13.12 6.72 -30.33
N LEU A 97 13.03 8.05 -30.31
CA LEU A 97 11.79 8.77 -30.06
C LEU A 97 10.92 8.85 -31.32
N PRO A 98 9.61 9.12 -31.19
CA PRO A 98 8.75 9.35 -32.35
C PRO A 98 9.32 10.45 -33.27
N LYS A 99 9.35 10.21 -34.58
CA LYS A 99 9.92 11.15 -35.57
C LYS A 99 9.27 12.53 -35.60
N GLU A 100 8.04 12.60 -35.12
CA GLU A 100 7.24 13.81 -34.99
C GLU A 100 7.43 14.53 -33.65
N THR A 101 8.46 14.18 -32.87
CA THR A 101 8.80 14.90 -31.63
C THR A 101 9.04 16.39 -31.92
N LYS A 102 8.33 17.24 -31.19
CA LYS A 102 8.34 18.71 -31.27
C LYS A 102 8.70 19.38 -29.95
N GLY A 103 8.87 18.60 -28.88
CA GLY A 103 9.20 19.12 -27.57
C GLY A 103 9.38 18.01 -26.54
N LEU A 104 10.11 18.34 -25.47
CA LEU A 104 10.32 17.49 -24.29
C LEU A 104 9.91 18.25 -23.03
N LYS A 105 9.49 17.52 -22.00
CA LYS A 105 9.36 18.06 -20.64
C LYS A 105 9.78 17.01 -19.62
N ILE A 106 10.80 17.33 -18.83
CA ILE A 106 11.08 16.59 -17.61
C ILE A 106 10.04 17.01 -16.58
N CYS A 107 9.26 16.04 -16.09
CA CYS A 107 8.21 16.31 -15.12
C CYS A 107 8.68 16.01 -13.71
N HIS A 108 9.38 14.90 -13.54
CA HIS A 108 9.87 14.45 -12.23
C HIS A 108 11.22 13.79 -12.35
N ILE A 109 12.02 13.94 -11.29
CA ILE A 109 13.36 13.38 -11.14
C ILE A 109 13.44 12.76 -9.76
N VAL A 110 13.75 11.47 -9.71
CA VAL A 110 13.91 10.73 -8.44
C VAL A 110 15.32 10.16 -8.40
N LYS A 111 16.09 10.52 -7.38
CA LYS A 111 17.39 9.91 -7.12
C LYS A 111 17.17 8.57 -6.42
N VAL A 112 17.76 7.50 -6.96
CA VAL A 112 17.83 6.17 -6.34
C VAL A 112 19.29 5.80 -6.11
N ASN A 113 19.55 4.75 -5.33
CA ASN A 113 20.92 4.39 -4.92
C ASN A 113 21.91 4.22 -6.09
N THR A 114 21.44 3.74 -7.23
CA THR A 114 22.26 3.39 -8.40
C THR A 114 22.08 4.32 -9.59
N GLY A 115 21.31 5.41 -9.45
CA GLY A 115 21.06 6.31 -10.57
C GLY A 115 19.89 7.26 -10.36
N TYR A 116 19.19 7.55 -11.45
CA TYR A 116 18.08 8.49 -11.46
C TYR A 116 16.92 7.96 -12.30
N ILE A 117 15.70 8.14 -11.81
CA ILE A 117 14.47 7.84 -12.54
C ILE A 117 13.83 9.14 -13.00
N PHE A 118 13.44 9.19 -14.27
CA PHE A 118 12.81 10.37 -14.88
C PHE A 118 11.46 10.03 -15.45
N PHE A 119 10.51 10.93 -15.22
CA PHE A 119 9.28 10.96 -15.97
C PHE A 119 9.35 12.08 -17.01
N VAL A 120 9.28 11.71 -18.29
CA VAL A 120 9.46 12.61 -19.43
C VAL A 120 8.24 12.58 -20.33
N HIS A 121 7.66 13.75 -20.61
CA HIS A 121 6.68 13.93 -21.67
C HIS A 121 7.38 14.31 -22.98
N VAL A 122 6.88 13.73 -24.07
CA VAL A 122 7.27 14.02 -25.45
C VAL A 122 6.03 14.53 -26.17
N TYR A 123 6.14 15.70 -26.78
CA TYR A 123 5.05 16.37 -27.47
C TYR A 123 5.24 16.22 -28.97
N ASN A 124 4.17 15.96 -29.71
CA ASN A 124 4.18 15.99 -31.17
C ASN A 124 3.59 17.28 -31.78
N THR A 125 3.11 18.21 -30.93
CA THR A 125 2.61 19.53 -31.33
C THR A 125 3.38 20.66 -30.62
N ARG A 126 3.35 21.86 -31.22
CA ARG A 126 4.09 23.05 -30.74
C ARG A 126 3.38 23.86 -29.66
N GLU A 127 2.08 23.65 -29.45
CA GLU A 127 1.30 24.36 -28.42
C GLU A 127 1.11 23.44 -27.21
N VAL A 128 1.58 23.88 -26.04
CA VAL A 128 1.45 23.16 -24.75
C VAL A 128 -0.02 23.13 -24.25
N SER A 129 -0.97 23.63 -25.03
CA SER A 129 -2.38 23.58 -24.71
C SER A 129 -3.11 22.48 -25.50
N GLN A 130 -3.59 21.49 -24.74
CA GLN A 130 -4.64 20.50 -25.08
C GLN A 130 -4.16 19.11 -25.54
N THR A 131 -3.90 18.26 -24.54
CA THR A 131 -4.40 16.87 -24.32
C THR A 131 -4.35 15.83 -25.46
N SER A 132 -3.78 16.14 -26.61
CA SER A 132 -3.62 15.23 -27.75
C SER A 132 -2.16 15.22 -28.20
N GLY A 133 -1.61 14.02 -28.43
CA GLY A 133 -0.26 13.88 -28.96
C GLY A 133 0.88 14.01 -27.95
N ILE A 134 0.60 13.73 -26.67
CA ILE A 134 1.62 13.57 -25.63
C ILE A 134 1.93 12.08 -25.50
N THR A 135 3.21 11.72 -25.64
CA THR A 135 3.72 10.40 -25.29
C THR A 135 4.55 10.53 -24.02
N SER A 136 4.24 9.71 -23.00
CA SER A 136 4.99 9.75 -21.74
C SER A 136 5.92 8.56 -21.63
N PHE A 137 7.07 8.79 -21.04
CA PHE A 137 8.09 7.78 -20.79
C PHE A 137 8.51 7.84 -19.33
N LEU A 138 8.60 6.68 -18.71
CA LEU A 138 9.37 6.51 -17.48
C LEU A 138 10.72 5.93 -17.87
N LEU A 139 11.79 6.49 -17.33
CA LEU A 139 13.16 6.23 -17.77
C LEU A 139 14.07 6.00 -16.57
N TYR A 140 15.06 5.12 -16.73
CA TYR A 140 16.10 4.87 -15.74
C TYR A 140 17.47 5.21 -16.29
N LEU A 141 18.21 6.07 -15.61
CA LEU A 141 19.59 6.38 -15.93
C LEU A 141 20.49 5.53 -15.05
N ILE A 142 21.19 4.59 -15.69
CA ILE A 142 22.17 3.70 -15.08
C ILE A 142 23.42 3.64 -15.97
N ASP A 143 24.60 3.76 -15.35
CA ASP A 143 25.92 3.53 -15.95
C ASP A 143 26.06 3.95 -17.43
N GLY A 144 25.87 5.25 -17.71
CA GLY A 144 26.08 5.85 -19.04
C GLY A 144 25.00 5.57 -20.09
N SER A 145 23.91 4.89 -19.74
CA SER A 145 22.76 4.63 -20.63
C SER A 145 21.42 5.09 -20.04
N ILE A 146 20.45 5.35 -20.92
CA ILE A 146 19.03 5.54 -20.57
C ILE A 146 18.28 4.25 -20.96
N GLU A 147 17.72 3.58 -19.96
CA GLU A 147 16.82 2.45 -20.15
C GLU A 147 15.36 2.92 -20.14
N LEU A 148 14.58 2.43 -21.11
CA LEU A 148 13.14 2.62 -21.14
C LEU A 148 12.50 1.73 -20.08
N ILE A 149 11.92 2.35 -19.07
CA ILE A 149 11.16 1.64 -18.04
C ILE A 149 9.77 1.30 -18.59
N HIS A 150 8.99 2.31 -18.96
CA HIS A 150 7.62 2.13 -19.46
C HIS A 150 7.26 3.20 -20.48
N HIS A 151 6.47 2.81 -21.47
CA HIS A 151 5.99 3.67 -22.55
C HIS A 151 4.47 3.75 -22.50
N PHE A 152 3.95 4.95 -22.23
CA PHE A 152 2.54 5.18 -21.93
C PHE A 152 1.74 5.50 -23.22
N LYS A 153 2.09 4.88 -24.36
CA LYS A 153 1.59 5.27 -25.72
C LYS A 153 0.12 4.95 -25.95
N ASP A 154 -0.32 3.79 -25.47
CA ASP A 154 -1.65 3.23 -25.76
C ASP A 154 -2.57 3.20 -24.52
N ASP A 155 -2.03 3.54 -23.36
CA ASP A 155 -2.71 3.39 -22.08
C ASP A 155 -3.64 4.59 -21.74
N PHE A 156 -3.53 5.74 -22.43
CA PHE A 156 -4.16 7.01 -21.99
C PHE A 156 -4.70 7.89 -23.13
N ASP A 157 -5.92 7.62 -23.58
CA ASP A 157 -6.57 8.42 -24.63
C ASP A 157 -6.93 9.87 -24.20
N LYS A 158 -6.76 10.24 -22.93
CA LYS A 158 -7.11 11.59 -22.40
C LYS A 158 -6.19 12.02 -21.27
N ALA A 159 -4.94 12.35 -21.60
CA ALA A 159 -3.96 12.89 -20.67
C ALA A 159 -4.33 14.32 -20.23
N SER A 160 -5.20 14.46 -19.24
CA SER A 160 -5.33 15.69 -18.46
C SER A 160 -5.21 15.36 -16.98
N VAL A 161 -4.04 15.71 -16.42
CA VAL A 161 -3.74 15.71 -14.99
C VAL A 161 -3.64 14.32 -14.38
N PHE A 162 -2.47 13.72 -14.55
CA PHE A 162 -2.07 12.57 -13.74
C PHE A 162 -1.66 13.04 -12.35
N ASP A 163 -2.39 12.63 -11.32
CA ASP A 163 -1.88 12.65 -9.95
C ASP A 163 -0.94 11.44 -9.81
N PHE A 164 0.35 11.68 -9.98
CA PHE A 164 1.39 10.68 -9.80
C PHE A 164 1.85 10.70 -8.35
N ARG A 165 1.98 9.52 -7.76
CA ARG A 165 2.70 9.35 -6.50
C ARG A 165 3.81 8.36 -6.68
N TRP A 166 4.98 8.71 -6.20
CA TRP A 166 6.07 7.78 -6.12
C TRP A 166 6.59 7.72 -4.70
N GLU A 167 7.07 6.54 -4.33
CA GLU A 167 7.66 6.28 -3.04
C GLU A 167 8.93 5.48 -3.29
N THR A 168 10.03 5.95 -2.70
CA THR A 168 11.32 5.28 -2.78
C THR A 168 11.51 4.40 -1.55
N TYR A 169 11.89 3.15 -1.77
CA TYR A 169 12.15 2.17 -0.72
C TYR A 169 13.57 1.61 -0.92
N GLY A 170 14.58 2.36 -0.45
CA GLY A 170 15.99 2.07 -0.73
C GLY A 170 16.35 2.29 -2.22
N ASP A 171 16.72 1.22 -2.92
CA ASP A 171 17.03 1.24 -4.36
C ASP A 171 15.80 1.03 -5.27
N LYS A 172 14.59 1.07 -4.69
CA LYS A 172 13.34 0.70 -5.35
C LYS A 172 12.43 1.91 -5.48
N LEU A 173 11.59 1.88 -6.51
CA LEU A 173 10.57 2.89 -6.75
C LEU A 173 9.22 2.20 -6.89
N LEU A 174 8.27 2.51 -6.01
CA LEU A 174 6.87 2.36 -6.33
C LEU A 174 6.45 3.60 -7.10
N PHE A 175 5.89 3.40 -8.28
CA PHE A 175 5.24 4.44 -9.05
C PHE A 175 3.75 4.12 -9.12
N THR A 176 2.91 5.02 -8.63
CA THR A 176 1.46 4.90 -8.73
C THR A 176 0.87 6.10 -9.44
N PHE A 177 -0.22 5.88 -10.17
CA PHE A 177 -0.95 6.94 -10.84
C PHE A 177 -2.42 6.59 -10.97
N TYR A 178 -3.22 7.63 -11.12
CA TYR A 178 -4.65 7.52 -11.32
C TYR A 178 -4.98 7.80 -12.80
N ASP A 179 -5.71 6.89 -13.41
CA ASP A 179 -6.38 7.13 -14.69
C ASP A 179 -7.72 7.80 -14.44
N ASN A 180 -7.84 9.06 -14.89
CA ASN A 180 -9.05 9.87 -14.80
C ASN A 180 -9.59 10.03 -16.23
N PRO A 181 -10.89 9.77 -16.52
CA PRO A 181 -12.04 9.78 -15.60
C PRO A 181 -12.41 8.42 -14.98
N GLY A 182 -11.59 7.38 -15.15
CA GLY A 182 -11.94 6.00 -14.77
C GLY A 182 -11.75 5.63 -13.30
N GLY A 183 -11.06 6.46 -12.50
CA GLY A 183 -10.76 6.20 -11.09
C GLY A 183 -9.80 5.03 -10.86
N LYS A 184 -9.21 4.45 -11.91
CA LYS A 184 -8.34 3.27 -11.81
C LYS A 184 -6.96 3.68 -11.31
N GLN A 185 -6.46 3.03 -10.26
CA GLN A 185 -5.15 3.31 -9.67
C GLN A 185 -4.12 2.28 -10.14
N TYR A 186 -3.24 2.62 -11.05
CA TYR A 186 -2.18 1.72 -11.48
C TYR A 186 -0.95 1.90 -10.61
N GLY A 187 -0.31 0.80 -10.22
CA GLY A 187 0.99 0.79 -9.58
C GLY A 187 2.00 -0.04 -10.36
N TYR A 188 3.20 0.49 -10.53
CA TYR A 188 4.36 -0.21 -11.06
C TYR A 188 5.45 -0.22 -10.01
N LEU A 189 5.97 -1.41 -9.70
CA LEU A 189 7.07 -1.58 -8.76
C LEU A 189 8.38 -1.82 -9.52
N TYR A 190 9.38 -1.00 -9.22
CA TYR A 190 10.68 -1.03 -9.85
C TYR A 190 11.75 -1.52 -8.89
N PHE A 191 12.58 -2.43 -9.40
CA PHE A 191 13.76 -2.96 -8.71
C PHE A 191 15.00 -2.72 -9.59
N ASN A 192 16.16 -2.59 -8.97
CA ASN A 192 17.42 -2.47 -9.69
C ASN A 192 17.65 -3.71 -10.60
N GLY A 193 17.87 -3.49 -11.90
CA GLY A 193 17.93 -4.55 -12.93
C GLY A 193 16.72 -4.65 -13.87
N GLY A 194 15.83 -3.65 -13.84
CA GLY A 194 14.79 -3.45 -14.83
C GLY A 194 13.36 -3.61 -14.31
N VAL A 195 12.44 -3.19 -15.15
CA VAL A 195 11.01 -3.20 -14.90
C VAL A 195 10.47 -4.61 -14.89
N LYS A 196 9.89 -5.04 -13.77
CA LYS A 196 8.92 -6.15 -13.75
C LYS A 196 7.54 -5.57 -13.46
N ALA A 197 7.12 -4.63 -14.30
CA ALA A 197 5.79 -4.04 -14.23
C ALA A 197 4.75 -5.07 -14.65
N SER A 198 4.04 -5.57 -13.65
CA SER A 198 2.64 -5.89 -13.78
C SER A 198 1.84 -4.81 -13.05
N GLN A 199 0.64 -4.51 -13.54
CA GLN A 199 -0.45 -3.93 -12.76
C GLN A 199 -0.36 -4.35 -11.29
N ALA A 200 0.00 -3.42 -10.40
CA ALA A 200 0.24 -3.71 -9.00
C ALA A 200 -0.48 -2.71 -8.08
N THR A 201 -0.80 -3.17 -6.88
CA THR A 201 -1.33 -2.38 -5.78
C THR A 201 -0.39 -2.47 -4.58
N VAL A 202 -0.46 -1.49 -3.68
CA VAL A 202 0.28 -1.49 -2.42
C VAL A 202 -0.70 -1.34 -1.26
N VAL A 203 -0.44 -2.07 -0.17
CA VAL A 203 -1.11 -1.88 1.11
C VAL A 203 -0.06 -1.80 2.21
N LYS A 204 -0.20 -0.81 3.09
CA LYS A 204 0.62 -0.70 4.31
C LYS A 204 -0.09 -1.41 5.45
N ASP A 205 0.55 -2.42 6.04
CA ASP A 205 0.15 -2.99 7.32
C ASP A 205 1.30 -2.80 8.32
N LYS A 206 1.03 -2.06 9.40
CA LYS A 206 2.02 -1.68 10.43
C LYS A 206 3.27 -1.03 9.79
N ASN A 207 4.41 -1.70 9.86
CA ASN A 207 5.71 -1.23 9.35
C ASN A 207 6.09 -1.89 8.01
N SER A 208 5.17 -2.65 7.40
CA SER A 208 5.44 -3.41 6.18
C SER A 208 4.52 -2.96 5.04
N TYR A 209 5.06 -3.01 3.83
CA TYR A 209 4.38 -2.69 2.58
C TYR A 209 4.20 -3.96 1.75
N PHE A 210 2.96 -4.26 1.39
CA PHE A 210 2.59 -5.43 0.60
C PHE A 210 2.29 -4.99 -0.82
N PHE A 211 3.16 -5.37 -1.75
CA PHE A 211 2.99 -5.11 -3.17
C PHE A 211 2.40 -6.33 -3.84
N THR A 212 1.31 -6.15 -4.57
CA THR A 212 0.56 -7.26 -5.19
C THR A 212 0.32 -6.94 -6.64
N GLY A 213 0.70 -7.83 -7.56
CA GLY A 213 0.45 -7.62 -8.99
C GLY A 213 0.38 -8.92 -9.79
N LEU A 214 0.13 -8.81 -11.09
CA LEU A 214 -0.08 -9.94 -11.98
C LEU A 214 0.94 -10.02 -13.13
N LYS A 215 1.94 -10.88 -13.02
CA LYS A 215 2.87 -11.14 -14.13
C LYS A 215 2.39 -12.32 -14.95
N ASP A 216 2.15 -12.12 -16.25
CA ASP A 216 1.64 -13.17 -17.17
C ASP A 216 0.33 -13.79 -16.64
N LYS A 217 -0.56 -12.95 -16.08
CA LYS A 217 -1.79 -13.31 -15.34
C LYS A 217 -1.58 -14.11 -14.05
N LYS A 218 -0.35 -14.29 -13.58
CA LYS A 218 -0.05 -15.00 -12.33
C LYS A 218 0.31 -14.03 -11.22
N LEU A 219 -0.12 -14.34 -10.01
CA LEU A 219 0.09 -13.48 -8.85
C LEU A 219 1.58 -13.34 -8.49
N LYS A 220 1.98 -12.11 -8.16
CA LYS A 220 3.29 -11.76 -7.62
C LYS A 220 3.07 -10.89 -6.39
N ILE A 221 3.66 -11.28 -5.28
CA ILE A 221 3.58 -10.55 -4.03
C ILE A 221 4.99 -10.28 -3.53
N TYR A 222 5.23 -9.06 -3.07
CA TYR A 222 6.46 -8.67 -2.39
C TYR A 222 6.09 -7.99 -1.06
N VAL A 223 6.80 -8.34 0.00
CA VAL A 223 6.72 -7.65 1.28
C VAL A 223 8.00 -6.86 1.46
N CYS A 224 7.85 -5.59 1.79
CA CYS A 224 8.96 -4.69 2.07
C CYS A 224 8.85 -4.10 3.46
N ASP A 225 9.98 -4.01 4.15
CA ASP A 225 10.16 -3.20 5.34
C ASP A 225 10.77 -1.85 4.94
N GLU A 226 10.36 -0.76 5.62
CA GLU A 226 10.88 0.60 5.38
C GLU A 226 12.41 0.67 5.44
N GLU A 227 13.04 -0.09 6.35
CA GLU A 227 14.48 -0.04 6.60
C GLU A 227 15.26 -1.06 5.77
N SER A 228 14.68 -2.23 5.52
CA SER A 228 15.42 -3.41 5.03
C SER A 228 15.19 -3.74 3.55
N GLY A 229 14.22 -3.09 2.89
CA GLY A 229 13.85 -3.43 1.52
C GLY A 229 12.93 -4.65 1.47
N ILE A 230 13.09 -5.54 0.47
CA ILE A 230 12.21 -6.70 0.34
C ILE A 230 12.61 -7.70 1.41
N THR A 231 11.68 -8.04 2.29
CA THR A 231 11.87 -9.11 3.27
C THR A 231 11.44 -10.44 2.67
N ASP A 232 10.34 -10.44 1.91
CA ASP A 232 9.73 -11.67 1.40
C ASP A 232 9.11 -11.50 0.01
N SER A 233 8.95 -12.61 -0.71
CA SER A 233 8.28 -12.60 -2.00
C SER A 233 7.63 -13.93 -2.35
N TRP A 234 6.48 -13.88 -3.01
CA TRP A 234 5.74 -15.05 -3.47
C TRP A 234 5.35 -14.91 -4.93
N SER A 235 5.24 -16.07 -5.57
CA SER A 235 4.86 -16.21 -6.97
C SER A 235 3.82 -17.31 -7.10
N GLY A 236 2.63 -16.94 -7.57
CA GLY A 236 1.59 -17.90 -7.94
C GLY A 236 1.98 -18.63 -9.22
N ASP A 237 1.60 -19.90 -9.30
CA ASP A 237 1.70 -20.73 -10.50
C ASP A 237 0.39 -20.75 -11.30
N THR A 238 -0.72 -20.45 -10.64
CA THR A 238 -2.07 -20.41 -11.19
C THR A 238 -2.39 -19.05 -11.79
N SER A 239 -3.01 -19.07 -12.97
CA SER A 239 -3.46 -17.85 -13.64
C SER A 239 -4.75 -17.34 -13.01
N ILE A 240 -4.81 -16.03 -12.79
CA ILE A 240 -5.99 -15.32 -12.32
C ILE A 240 -6.88 -14.97 -13.51
N ASP A 241 -8.18 -15.28 -13.40
CA ASP A 241 -9.18 -14.84 -14.36
C ASP A 241 -9.56 -13.37 -14.09
N LEU A 242 -9.38 -12.52 -15.10
CA LEU A 242 -9.71 -11.11 -15.04
C LEU A 242 -11.14 -10.82 -15.52
N ASN A 243 -11.89 -11.83 -15.96
CA ASN A 243 -13.32 -11.72 -16.27
C ASN A 243 -14.13 -12.49 -15.21
N LEU A 244 -14.10 -11.98 -13.99
CA LEU A 244 -14.69 -12.66 -12.83
C LEU A 244 -16.20 -12.74 -12.96
N THR A 245 -16.74 -13.94 -13.10
CA THR A 245 -18.19 -14.18 -13.11
C THR A 245 -18.66 -14.58 -11.73
N ILE A 246 -19.60 -13.81 -11.18
CA ILE A 246 -20.19 -13.98 -9.85
C ILE A 246 -21.67 -14.27 -10.02
N HIS A 247 -22.18 -15.23 -9.25
CA HIS A 247 -23.59 -15.57 -9.24
C HIS A 247 -24.34 -14.71 -8.20
N GLU A 248 -25.16 -13.78 -8.66
CA GLU A 248 -25.88 -12.81 -7.81
C GLU A 248 -27.10 -13.42 -7.09
N GLY A 249 -27.26 -14.75 -7.13
CA GLY A 249 -28.43 -15.45 -6.60
C GLY A 249 -29.52 -15.65 -7.65
N TYR A 250 -30.47 -16.56 -7.34
CA TYR A 250 -31.64 -16.86 -8.19
C TYR A 250 -31.32 -17.25 -9.64
N GLY A 251 -30.13 -17.81 -9.90
CA GLY A 251 -29.68 -18.16 -11.26
C GLY A 251 -29.13 -16.98 -12.07
N GLY A 252 -29.04 -15.78 -11.47
CA GLY A 252 -28.42 -14.60 -12.07
C GLY A 252 -26.90 -14.66 -12.00
N TYR A 253 -26.24 -14.21 -13.07
CA TYR A 253 -24.79 -14.09 -13.13
C TYR A 253 -24.40 -12.72 -13.64
N LYS A 254 -23.33 -12.18 -13.08
CA LYS A 254 -22.73 -10.93 -13.51
C LYS A 254 -21.23 -11.12 -13.68
N THR A 255 -20.72 -10.66 -14.81
CA THR A 255 -19.30 -10.68 -15.12
C THR A 255 -18.71 -9.31 -14.86
N TYR A 256 -17.58 -9.30 -14.17
CA TYR A 256 -16.79 -8.13 -13.83
C TYR A 256 -15.47 -8.18 -14.57
N GLU A 257 -15.16 -7.11 -15.30
CA GLU A 257 -13.82 -6.89 -15.82
C GLU A 257 -12.96 -6.36 -14.68
N VAL A 258 -11.98 -7.16 -14.27
CA VAL A 258 -11.04 -6.86 -13.20
C VAL A 258 -9.87 -6.10 -13.78
N ASP A 259 -9.60 -4.95 -13.19
CA ASP A 259 -8.49 -4.08 -13.57
C ASP A 259 -7.22 -4.43 -12.80
N LEU A 260 -7.36 -4.76 -11.51
CA LEU A 260 -6.25 -4.97 -10.59
C LEU A 260 -6.62 -5.97 -9.49
N VAL A 261 -5.61 -6.45 -8.78
CA VAL A 261 -5.78 -7.23 -7.54
C VAL A 261 -5.05 -6.56 -6.37
N ARG A 262 -5.57 -6.73 -5.17
CA ARG A 262 -5.04 -6.16 -3.93
C ARG A 262 -5.15 -7.15 -2.78
N LEU A 263 -4.20 -7.11 -1.85
CA LEU A 263 -4.34 -7.79 -0.56
C LEU A 263 -5.08 -6.92 0.44
N GLU A 264 -6.05 -7.50 1.14
CA GLU A 264 -6.79 -6.87 2.23
C GLU A 264 -6.73 -7.75 3.50
N ASP A 265 -7.06 -7.15 4.65
CA ASP A 265 -7.23 -7.85 5.93
C ASP A 265 -6.02 -8.71 6.37
N ILE A 266 -4.80 -8.22 6.16
CA ILE A 266 -3.57 -9.02 6.30
C ILE A 266 -3.32 -9.50 7.73
N LEU A 267 -3.11 -10.80 7.88
CA LEU A 267 -2.78 -11.48 9.13
C LEU A 267 -1.37 -12.05 9.10
N THR A 268 -0.47 -11.52 9.93
CA THR A 268 0.90 -12.02 10.11
C THR A 268 0.93 -13.30 10.95
N MET A 269 1.51 -14.36 10.43
CA MET A 269 1.75 -15.65 11.11
C MET A 269 3.24 -15.87 11.35
N ARG A 270 3.62 -16.86 12.17
CA ARG A 270 5.06 -17.16 12.37
C ARG A 270 5.73 -17.76 11.13
N TRP A 271 4.93 -18.35 10.24
CA TRP A 271 5.37 -19.05 9.03
C TRP A 271 5.10 -18.27 7.73
N GLY A 272 4.58 -17.04 7.83
CA GLY A 272 4.22 -16.22 6.68
C GLY A 272 2.99 -15.35 6.92
N TYR A 273 2.09 -15.26 5.95
CA TYR A 273 0.94 -14.35 5.96
C TYR A 273 -0.34 -15.00 5.45
N VAL A 274 -1.48 -14.48 5.90
CA VAL A 274 -2.82 -14.78 5.35
C VAL A 274 -3.48 -13.47 4.97
N ALA A 275 -4.13 -13.39 3.82
CA ALA A 275 -4.77 -12.15 3.35
C ALA A 275 -5.95 -12.44 2.43
N ASN A 276 -6.95 -11.56 2.44
CA ASN A 276 -7.98 -11.53 1.41
C ASN A 276 -7.37 -11.04 0.08
N LEU A 277 -7.73 -11.66 -1.03
CA LEU A 277 -7.47 -11.16 -2.37
C LEU A 277 -8.72 -10.45 -2.87
N ALA A 278 -8.61 -9.13 -2.99
CA ALA A 278 -9.62 -8.28 -3.56
C ALA A 278 -9.36 -8.07 -5.06
N PHE A 279 -10.43 -8.20 -5.84
CA PHE A 279 -10.48 -7.91 -7.27
C PHE A 279 -11.08 -6.52 -7.45
N LEU A 280 -10.29 -5.61 -8.01
CA LEU A 280 -10.69 -4.23 -8.22
C LEU A 280 -11.22 -4.08 -9.65
N SER A 281 -12.49 -3.72 -9.77
CA SER A 281 -13.15 -3.31 -11.02
C SER A 281 -13.53 -1.83 -10.92
N ARG A 282 -13.71 -1.14 -12.06
CA ARG A 282 -13.97 0.32 -12.18
C ARG A 282 -14.79 0.96 -11.05
N ASN A 283 -15.86 0.31 -10.59
CA ASN A 283 -16.74 0.85 -9.56
C ASN A 283 -17.01 -0.12 -8.40
N GLN A 284 -16.32 -1.25 -8.34
CA GLN A 284 -16.61 -2.28 -7.35
C GLN A 284 -15.33 -3.03 -6.96
N GLU A 285 -15.18 -3.22 -5.66
CA GLU A 285 -14.24 -4.17 -5.09
C GLU A 285 -14.97 -5.46 -4.77
N ILE A 286 -14.38 -6.59 -5.14
CA ILE A 286 -14.91 -7.91 -4.89
C ILE A 286 -13.88 -8.68 -4.06
N LYS A 287 -14.22 -8.97 -2.82
CA LYS A 287 -13.45 -9.89 -1.96
C LYS A 287 -13.99 -11.29 -2.17
N LYS A 288 -13.12 -12.23 -2.52
CA LYS A 288 -13.55 -13.60 -2.84
C LYS A 288 -12.59 -14.67 -2.36
N ASP A 289 -11.30 -14.43 -2.51
CA ASP A 289 -10.33 -15.47 -2.20
C ASP A 289 -9.52 -15.11 -0.97
N VAL A 290 -9.09 -16.14 -0.25
CA VAL A 290 -8.08 -16.01 0.80
C VAL A 290 -6.78 -16.62 0.30
N LEU A 291 -5.68 -15.90 0.50
CA LEU A 291 -4.34 -16.36 0.18
C LEU A 291 -3.60 -16.73 1.45
N ILE A 292 -2.98 -17.90 1.43
CA ILE A 292 -2.00 -18.34 2.41
C ILE A 292 -0.63 -18.23 1.74
N LEU A 293 0.16 -17.28 2.23
CA LEU A 293 1.52 -17.01 1.79
C LEU A 293 2.47 -17.69 2.77
N ASN A 294 2.93 -18.88 2.41
CA ASN A 294 3.81 -19.68 3.27
C ASN A 294 5.17 -19.84 2.60
N ASP A 295 6.24 -19.57 3.35
CA ASP A 295 7.62 -19.59 2.85
C ASP A 295 8.04 -20.93 2.22
N GLN A 296 7.42 -22.03 2.67
CA GLN A 296 7.73 -23.39 2.21
C GLN A 296 6.87 -23.84 1.01
N ASN A 297 5.65 -23.32 0.88
CA ASN A 297 4.65 -23.83 -0.08
C ASN A 297 4.20 -22.80 -1.12
N GLY A 298 4.72 -21.57 -1.08
CA GLY A 298 4.34 -20.53 -2.01
C GLY A 298 2.97 -19.95 -1.67
N ILE A 299 2.10 -19.84 -2.68
CA ILE A 299 0.75 -19.27 -2.55
C ILE A 299 -0.27 -20.41 -2.62
N ASN A 300 -0.98 -20.65 -1.53
CA ASN A 300 -2.21 -21.45 -1.57
C ASN A 300 -3.41 -20.50 -1.63
N ARG A 301 -4.26 -20.67 -2.64
CA ARG A 301 -5.47 -19.88 -2.85
C ARG A 301 -6.69 -20.69 -2.45
N TYR A 302 -7.43 -20.20 -1.49
CA TYR A 302 -8.76 -20.69 -1.13
C TYR A 302 -9.79 -19.85 -1.86
N GLU A 303 -10.39 -20.42 -2.90
CA GLU A 303 -11.43 -19.77 -3.69
C GLU A 303 -12.78 -20.01 -3.02
N GLU A 304 -13.50 -18.93 -2.69
CA GLU A 304 -14.89 -19.08 -2.27
C GLU A 304 -15.75 -19.46 -3.47
N THR A 305 -16.33 -20.65 -3.45
CA THR A 305 -17.21 -21.12 -4.53
C THR A 305 -18.64 -20.62 -4.38
N ASP A 306 -19.04 -20.24 -3.17
CA ASP A 306 -20.36 -19.69 -2.88
C ASP A 306 -20.38 -18.20 -3.17
N SER A 307 -21.36 -17.82 -3.97
CA SER A 307 -21.23 -16.74 -4.92
C SER A 307 -21.77 -15.41 -4.45
N ASP A 308 -21.99 -15.23 -3.15
CA ASP A 308 -22.56 -13.99 -2.67
C ASP A 308 -21.46 -12.91 -2.71
N PRO A 309 -21.56 -11.85 -3.52
CA PRO A 309 -20.59 -10.76 -3.50
C PRO A 309 -20.52 -10.02 -2.15
N TYR A 310 -21.39 -10.37 -1.19
CA TYR A 310 -21.40 -9.87 0.19
C TYR A 310 -20.94 -10.90 1.23
N SER A 311 -20.49 -12.11 0.86
CA SER A 311 -19.88 -13.03 1.82
C SER A 311 -18.55 -12.45 2.33
N ASP A 312 -18.48 -12.22 3.64
CA ASP A 312 -17.27 -11.76 4.31
C ASP A 312 -16.57 -12.98 4.90
N ILE A 313 -15.58 -13.56 4.18
CA ILE A 313 -14.71 -14.57 4.77
C ILE A 313 -13.78 -13.87 5.75
N ARG A 314 -13.93 -14.22 7.01
CA ARG A 314 -13.02 -13.79 8.07
C ARG A 314 -12.05 -14.88 8.41
N PHE A 315 -10.84 -14.47 8.77
CA PHE A 315 -9.80 -15.40 9.18
C PHE A 315 -9.08 -14.96 10.44
N TYR A 316 -8.71 -15.96 11.23
CA TYR A 316 -8.19 -15.78 12.57
C TYR A 316 -7.00 -16.70 12.81
N LYS A 317 -6.04 -16.22 13.61
CA LYS A 317 -4.99 -17.10 14.16
C LYS A 317 -5.66 -18.15 15.01
N TRP A 318 -5.28 -19.40 14.83
CA TRP A 318 -5.94 -20.49 15.52
C TRP A 318 -4.93 -21.49 16.10
N TYR A 319 -5.48 -22.60 16.60
CA TYR A 319 -4.74 -23.61 17.32
C TYR A 319 -3.61 -24.22 16.50
N ASP A 320 -2.45 -24.44 17.12
CA ASP A 320 -1.29 -25.09 16.50
C ASP A 320 -0.81 -24.41 15.19
N GLU A 321 -0.76 -23.07 15.20
CA GLU A 321 -0.39 -22.23 14.04
C GLU A 321 -1.30 -22.41 12.80
N SER A 322 -2.49 -22.97 13.00
CA SER A 322 -3.52 -23.06 11.97
C SER A 322 -4.28 -21.74 11.80
N ILE A 323 -5.18 -21.74 10.82
CA ILE A 323 -6.04 -20.62 10.49
C ILE A 323 -7.47 -21.11 10.61
N LEU A 324 -8.34 -20.29 11.22
CA LEU A 324 -9.78 -20.52 11.22
C LEU A 324 -10.42 -19.57 10.21
N PHE A 325 -10.95 -20.13 9.13
CA PHE A 325 -11.83 -19.44 8.19
C PHE A 325 -13.27 -19.53 8.69
N TYR A 326 -13.97 -18.40 8.66
CA TYR A 326 -15.37 -18.30 9.03
C TYR A 326 -16.14 -17.53 7.96
N ASN A 327 -17.13 -18.18 7.38
CA ASN A 327 -18.06 -17.58 6.45
C ASN A 327 -19.26 -17.04 7.22
N THR A 328 -19.42 -15.71 7.26
CA THR A 328 -20.48 -15.06 8.04
C THR A 328 -21.88 -15.29 7.46
N TYR A 329 -22.00 -15.74 6.21
CA TYR A 329 -23.28 -15.97 5.55
C TYR A 329 -23.81 -17.38 5.83
N THR A 330 -22.93 -18.39 5.74
CA THR A 330 -23.31 -19.80 5.90
C THR A 330 -23.07 -20.33 7.32
N ASP A 331 -22.45 -19.54 8.20
CA ASP A 331 -21.92 -19.96 9.50
C ASP A 331 -20.93 -21.15 9.41
N SER A 332 -20.35 -21.39 8.23
CA SER A 332 -19.37 -22.45 8.02
C SER A 332 -18.01 -22.03 8.55
N CYS A 333 -17.30 -23.01 9.13
CA CYS A 333 -15.96 -22.86 9.67
C CYS A 333 -15.04 -23.89 9.02
N LEU A 334 -13.90 -23.45 8.52
CA LEU A 334 -12.86 -24.31 7.99
C LEU A 334 -11.54 -24.01 8.70
N VAL A 335 -10.97 -25.02 9.34
CA VAL A 335 -9.65 -24.95 9.95
C VAL A 335 -8.62 -25.48 8.97
N VAL A 336 -7.63 -24.65 8.68
CA VAL A 336 -6.58 -24.93 7.69
C VAL A 336 -5.21 -24.84 8.33
N SER A 337 -4.36 -25.83 8.05
CA SER A 337 -2.96 -25.85 8.50
C SER A 337 -2.12 -24.73 7.87
N SER A 338 -0.94 -24.47 8.44
CA SER A 338 0.04 -23.53 7.87
C SER A 338 0.40 -23.83 6.40
N THR A 339 0.30 -25.09 5.96
CA THR A 339 0.60 -25.51 4.59
C THR A 339 -0.57 -25.41 3.62
N GLY A 340 -1.72 -24.88 4.05
CA GLY A 340 -2.93 -24.83 3.22
C GLY A 340 -3.62 -26.18 3.03
N LYS A 341 -3.48 -27.09 4.00
CA LYS A 341 -4.25 -28.34 4.04
C LYS A 341 -5.40 -28.21 5.03
N ASP A 342 -6.59 -28.59 4.58
CA ASP A 342 -7.80 -28.67 5.41
C ASP A 342 -7.59 -29.66 6.55
N ILE A 343 -7.89 -29.20 7.76
CA ILE A 343 -7.82 -30.00 8.99
C ILE A 343 -9.22 -30.43 9.39
N LYS A 344 -10.16 -29.48 9.44
CA LYS A 344 -11.50 -29.72 9.95
C LYS A 344 -12.51 -28.69 9.46
N GLU A 345 -13.71 -29.16 9.16
CA GLU A 345 -14.86 -28.32 8.81
C GLU A 345 -16.00 -28.56 9.81
N PHE A 346 -16.69 -27.49 10.21
CA PHE A 346 -17.87 -27.55 11.09
C PHE A 346 -18.72 -26.29 10.92
N TYR A 347 -19.90 -26.27 11.56
CA TYR A 347 -20.76 -25.08 11.61
C TYR A 347 -20.71 -24.46 13.01
N SER A 348 -20.67 -23.13 13.07
CA SER A 348 -20.67 -22.40 14.34
C SER A 348 -21.55 -21.17 14.27
N SER A 349 -22.80 -21.32 14.70
CA SER A 349 -23.71 -20.19 14.83
C SER A 349 -23.22 -19.26 15.95
N ARG A 350 -23.32 -17.93 15.74
CA ARG A 350 -22.89 -16.88 16.68
C ARG A 350 -21.38 -16.76 16.91
N LEU A 351 -20.55 -17.44 16.11
CA LEU A 351 -19.10 -17.29 16.20
C LEU A 351 -18.67 -15.84 15.96
N TYR A 352 -19.35 -15.15 15.03
CA TYR A 352 -19.16 -13.71 14.80
C TYR A 352 -19.20 -12.87 16.09
N GLU A 353 -20.22 -13.07 16.93
CA GLU A 353 -20.40 -12.33 18.18
C GLU A 353 -19.29 -12.63 19.19
N LYS A 354 -18.82 -13.89 19.21
CA LYS A 354 -17.71 -14.32 20.07
C LYS A 354 -16.37 -13.80 19.57
N LEU A 355 -16.09 -13.82 18.27
CA LEU A 355 -14.83 -13.30 17.71
C LEU A 355 -14.77 -11.77 17.68
N ALA A 356 -15.91 -11.08 17.80
CA ALA A 356 -15.94 -9.65 18.11
C ALA A 356 -15.45 -9.32 19.53
N SER A 357 -15.29 -10.33 20.39
CA SER A 357 -14.55 -10.20 21.64
C SER A 357 -13.05 -10.25 21.32
N VAL A 358 -12.38 -9.11 21.47
CA VAL A 358 -11.01 -8.87 20.97
C VAL A 358 -9.93 -9.72 21.68
N ASN A 359 -10.32 -10.59 22.61
CA ASN A 359 -9.44 -11.39 23.46
C ASN A 359 -9.95 -12.83 23.52
N TYR A 360 -9.27 -13.73 22.81
CA TYR A 360 -9.52 -15.18 22.87
C TYR A 360 -8.20 -15.94 22.83
N GLU A 361 -8.22 -17.18 23.27
CA GLU A 361 -7.11 -18.14 23.12
C GLU A 361 -7.68 -19.51 22.75
N SER A 362 -7.22 -20.08 21.62
CA SER A 362 -7.64 -21.41 21.15
C SER A 362 -7.02 -22.52 22.00
N ILE A 363 -7.83 -23.49 22.41
CA ILE A 363 -7.41 -24.69 23.17
C ILE A 363 -7.32 -25.92 22.26
N SER A 364 -8.14 -25.97 21.21
CA SER A 364 -8.13 -27.02 20.20
C SER A 364 -8.65 -26.44 18.88
N TYR A 365 -8.78 -27.28 17.84
CA TYR A 365 -9.37 -26.86 16.58
C TYR A 365 -10.85 -26.43 16.69
N GLU A 366 -11.57 -26.82 17.75
CA GLU A 366 -13.00 -26.51 17.94
C GLU A 366 -13.29 -25.78 19.24
N GLU A 367 -12.29 -25.47 20.06
CA GLU A 367 -12.51 -24.87 21.37
C GLU A 367 -11.58 -23.70 21.60
N ALA A 368 -12.13 -22.66 22.21
CA ALA A 368 -11.37 -21.51 22.66
C ALA A 368 -11.94 -20.95 23.96
N ILE A 369 -11.07 -20.28 24.73
CA ILE A 369 -11.48 -19.40 25.82
C ILE A 369 -11.69 -18.00 25.25
N PHE A 370 -12.87 -17.43 25.49
CA PHE A 370 -13.22 -16.07 25.09
C PHE A 370 -13.40 -15.19 26.34
N LEU A 371 -12.87 -13.96 26.31
CA LEU A 371 -13.19 -12.93 27.28
C LEU A 371 -14.24 -11.98 26.70
N SER A 372 -15.47 -12.03 27.24
CA SER A 372 -16.57 -11.19 26.80
C SER A 372 -16.34 -9.71 27.15
N ARG A 373 -17.13 -8.82 26.54
CA ARG A 373 -17.16 -7.39 26.87
C ARG A 373 -17.67 -7.11 28.28
N ASP A 374 -18.41 -8.05 28.86
CA ASP A 374 -18.88 -7.99 30.24
C ASP A 374 -17.88 -8.62 31.23
N TRP A 375 -16.64 -8.88 30.77
CA TRP A 375 -15.55 -9.41 31.59
C TRP A 375 -15.83 -10.81 32.18
N ASP A 376 -16.56 -11.62 31.42
CA ASP A 376 -16.73 -13.04 31.71
C ASP A 376 -15.80 -13.86 30.80
N LEU A 377 -15.14 -14.86 31.37
CA LEU A 377 -14.45 -15.87 30.57
C LEU A 377 -15.42 -17.00 30.25
N SER A 378 -15.37 -17.52 29.03
CA SER A 378 -16.12 -18.71 28.64
C SER A 378 -15.26 -19.64 27.82
N ARG A 379 -15.22 -20.92 28.19
CA ARG A 379 -14.78 -21.98 27.27
C ARG A 379 -15.92 -22.32 26.34
N PHE A 380 -15.72 -22.10 25.07
CA PHE A 380 -16.73 -22.27 24.05
C PHE A 380 -16.34 -23.40 23.11
N ASP A 381 -17.28 -24.30 22.86
CA ASP A 381 -17.22 -25.33 21.83
C ASP A 381 -17.87 -24.76 20.56
N LEU A 382 -17.04 -24.50 19.56
CA LEU A 382 -17.45 -23.86 18.32
C LEU A 382 -18.35 -24.78 17.49
N SER A 383 -18.05 -26.08 17.40
CA SER A 383 -18.83 -27.00 16.57
C SER A 383 -20.21 -27.32 17.15
N ARG A 384 -20.37 -27.13 18.47
CA ARG A 384 -21.68 -27.18 19.14
C ARG A 384 -22.34 -25.82 19.32
N SER A 385 -21.61 -24.73 19.11
CA SER A 385 -22.06 -23.35 19.39
C SER A 385 -22.49 -23.14 20.85
N GLU A 386 -21.81 -23.78 21.80
CA GLU A 386 -22.20 -23.81 23.21
C GLU A 386 -21.03 -23.51 24.16
N SER A 387 -21.33 -22.83 25.27
CA SER A 387 -20.32 -22.63 26.34
C SER A 387 -20.31 -23.85 27.26
N LYS A 388 -19.12 -24.43 27.47
CA LYS A 388 -18.91 -25.50 28.47
C LYS A 388 -19.00 -24.95 29.89
N TRP A 389 -18.49 -23.75 30.10
CA TRP A 389 -18.63 -22.97 31.32
C TRP A 389 -18.52 -21.48 31.01
N ILE A 390 -19.04 -20.66 31.92
CA ILE A 390 -18.91 -19.19 31.90
C ILE A 390 -18.62 -18.73 33.32
N SER A 391 -17.56 -17.95 33.48
CA SER A 391 -17.06 -17.52 34.79
C SER A 391 -16.83 -16.01 34.85
N PRO A 392 -17.45 -15.31 35.81
CA PRO A 392 -17.29 -13.88 35.95
C PRO A 392 -15.95 -13.51 36.58
N ILE A 393 -15.19 -12.64 35.92
CA ILE A 393 -13.92 -12.15 36.45
C ILE A 393 -14.18 -10.92 37.31
N ARG A 394 -14.57 -11.16 38.57
CA ARG A 394 -14.99 -10.10 39.51
C ARG A 394 -13.96 -8.99 39.65
N ILE A 395 -12.68 -9.34 39.73
CA ILE A 395 -11.60 -8.36 39.84
C ILE A 395 -11.50 -7.45 38.61
N LEU A 396 -11.85 -7.92 37.40
CA LEU A 396 -11.95 -7.04 36.23
C LEU A 396 -13.23 -6.18 36.30
N LYS A 397 -14.37 -6.76 36.66
CA LYS A 397 -15.64 -6.04 36.81
C LYS A 397 -15.55 -4.88 37.81
N GLU A 398 -14.80 -5.05 38.89
CA GLU A 398 -14.60 -4.02 39.92
C GLU A 398 -13.63 -2.91 39.48
N ASN A 399 -12.75 -3.17 38.52
CA ASN A 399 -11.68 -2.26 38.12
C ASN A 399 -11.87 -1.62 36.74
N MET A 400 -12.72 -2.17 35.89
CA MET A 400 -12.96 -1.67 34.53
C MET A 400 -13.93 -0.48 34.52
N GLN A 401 -13.57 0.55 33.73
CA GLN A 401 -14.42 1.69 33.43
C GLN A 401 -14.83 1.65 31.95
N ARG A 402 -15.97 2.26 31.61
CA ARG A 402 -16.58 2.17 30.25
C ARG A 402 -15.65 2.62 29.12
N ASN A 403 -14.75 3.56 29.38
CA ASN A 403 -13.79 4.13 28.42
C ASN A 403 -12.34 3.70 28.67
N ALA A 404 -12.11 2.70 29.54
CA ALA A 404 -10.78 2.14 29.75
C ALA A 404 -10.42 1.17 28.63
N GLN A 405 -9.14 1.15 28.26
CA GLN A 405 -8.59 0.14 27.35
C GLN A 405 -8.04 -1.03 28.16
N LEU A 406 -8.32 -2.25 27.69
CA LEU A 406 -7.86 -3.49 28.31
C LEU A 406 -6.91 -4.22 27.36
N THR A 407 -5.72 -4.54 27.84
CA THR A 407 -4.80 -5.47 27.19
C THR A 407 -4.71 -6.72 28.04
N VAL A 408 -4.97 -7.88 27.43
CA VAL A 408 -4.91 -9.19 28.11
C VAL A 408 -3.74 -9.98 27.57
N SER A 409 -3.01 -10.64 28.46
CA SER A 409 -1.93 -11.57 28.14
C SER A 409 -2.00 -12.79 29.06
N ILE A 410 -1.58 -13.94 28.56
CA ILE A 410 -1.48 -15.19 29.33
C ILE A 410 0.00 -15.42 29.61
N GLU A 411 0.40 -15.41 30.88
CA GLU A 411 1.80 -15.58 31.28
C GLU A 411 2.19 -17.05 31.39
N ASN A 412 1.25 -17.91 31.77
CA ASN A 412 1.44 -19.34 31.89
C ASN A 412 0.26 -20.09 31.28
N LYS A 413 0.56 -21.05 30.40
CA LYS A 413 -0.42 -21.94 29.75
C LYS A 413 0.04 -23.40 29.65
N SER A 414 1.00 -23.83 30.47
CA SER A 414 1.61 -25.17 30.35
C SER A 414 0.74 -26.31 30.91
N GLY A 415 -0.43 -26.00 31.49
CA GLY A 415 -1.36 -26.98 32.04
C GLY A 415 -2.78 -26.42 32.09
N ASN A 416 -3.63 -26.97 32.96
CA ASN A 416 -5.04 -26.56 33.05
C ASN A 416 -5.21 -25.22 33.78
N LEU A 417 -4.27 -24.84 34.64
CA LEU A 417 -4.31 -23.57 35.34
C LEU A 417 -3.57 -22.51 34.50
N TRP A 418 -4.33 -21.61 33.89
CA TRP A 418 -3.80 -20.52 33.08
C TRP A 418 -3.70 -19.24 33.90
N GLU A 419 -2.56 -18.56 33.82
CA GLU A 419 -2.29 -17.32 34.55
C GLU A 419 -2.48 -16.13 33.61
N TYR A 420 -3.46 -15.28 33.92
CA TYR A 420 -3.79 -14.08 33.15
C TYR A 420 -3.19 -12.84 33.79
N LYS A 421 -2.67 -11.97 32.93
CA LYS A 421 -2.26 -10.61 33.26
C LYS A 421 -3.06 -9.63 32.39
N CYS A 422 -3.77 -8.73 33.06
CA CYS A 422 -4.57 -7.68 32.45
C CYS A 422 -3.99 -6.31 32.79
N ASP A 423 -3.60 -5.57 31.76
CA ASP A 423 -3.16 -4.18 31.87
C ASP A 423 -4.32 -3.27 31.45
N ILE A 424 -4.77 -2.42 32.39
CA ILE A 424 -5.89 -1.50 32.22
C ILE A 424 -5.32 -0.07 32.10
N LEU A 425 -5.63 0.60 30.99
CA LEU A 425 -5.33 2.01 30.76
C LEU A 425 -6.63 2.82 30.87
N TYR A 426 -6.71 3.66 31.90
CA TYR A 426 -7.84 4.56 32.09
C TYR A 426 -7.75 5.76 31.17
N TYR A 427 -8.89 6.38 30.88
CA TYR A 427 -8.96 7.57 30.03
C TYR A 427 -8.10 8.74 30.54
N GLU A 428 -7.93 8.85 31.86
CA GLU A 428 -7.08 9.85 32.51
C GLU A 428 -5.57 9.54 32.39
N GLY A 429 -5.18 8.46 31.71
CA GLY A 429 -3.80 8.02 31.53
C GLY A 429 -3.23 7.15 32.66
N ASN A 430 -3.96 7.05 33.79
CA ASN A 430 -3.60 6.16 34.88
C ASN A 430 -3.63 4.69 34.42
N LYS A 431 -2.76 3.86 35.01
CA LYS A 431 -2.63 2.44 34.67
C LYS A 431 -2.89 1.57 35.90
N LYS A 432 -3.55 0.44 35.70
CA LYS A 432 -3.70 -0.60 36.73
C LYS A 432 -3.42 -1.97 36.12
N GLN A 433 -2.75 -2.82 36.88
CA GLN A 433 -2.52 -4.20 36.51
C GLN A 433 -3.33 -5.11 37.43
N VAL A 434 -3.94 -6.13 36.83
CA VAL A 434 -4.70 -7.17 37.52
C VAL A 434 -4.17 -8.52 37.06
N ARG A 435 -4.09 -9.46 38.00
CA ARG A 435 -3.70 -10.85 37.76
C ARG A 435 -4.76 -11.75 38.36
N PHE A 436 -4.97 -12.89 37.72
CA PHE A 436 -5.82 -13.97 38.21
C PHE A 436 -5.44 -15.24 37.45
N SER A 437 -5.79 -16.39 38.02
CA SER A 437 -5.62 -17.68 37.35
C SER A 437 -6.97 -18.32 37.08
N VAL A 438 -7.07 -19.16 36.05
CA VAL A 438 -8.30 -19.88 35.70
C VAL A 438 -7.97 -21.34 35.42
N ASP A 439 -8.70 -22.25 36.06
CA ASP A 439 -8.73 -23.64 35.62
C ASP A 439 -9.58 -23.74 34.35
N ILE A 440 -8.96 -24.00 33.20
CA ILE A 440 -9.66 -24.01 31.91
C ILE A 440 -10.59 -25.21 31.71
N GLU A 441 -10.48 -26.25 32.53
CA GLU A 441 -11.38 -27.40 32.49
C GLU A 441 -12.68 -27.08 33.24
N THR A 442 -12.58 -26.47 34.42
CA THR A 442 -13.74 -26.22 35.30
C THR A 442 -14.31 -24.80 35.19
N GLY A 443 -13.51 -23.84 34.75
CA GLY A 443 -13.81 -22.41 34.79
C GLY A 443 -13.58 -21.75 36.15
N GLU A 444 -13.04 -22.44 37.15
CA GLU A 444 -12.79 -21.84 38.47
C GLU A 444 -11.72 -20.74 38.40
N VAL A 445 -11.99 -19.59 39.04
CA VAL A 445 -11.15 -18.39 38.98
C VAL A 445 -10.49 -18.15 40.34
N PHE A 446 -9.17 -17.98 40.33
CA PHE A 446 -8.35 -17.76 41.51
C PHE A 446 -7.68 -16.38 41.44
N PRO A 447 -7.58 -15.64 42.55
CA PRO A 447 -6.93 -14.33 42.60
C PRO A 447 -5.41 -14.39 42.40
#